data_AF-A0A1C6ALD7-F1
#
_entry.id   AF-A0A1C6ALD7-F1
#
_cell.length_a   1.000
_cell.length_b   1.000
_cell.length_c   1.000
_cell.angle_alpha   90.00
_cell.angle_beta   90.00
_cell.angle_gamma   90.00
#
_symmetry.space_group_name_H-M   'P 1'
#
loop_
_entity.id
_entity.type
_entity.pdbx_description
1 polymer ?
#
loop_
_entity_poly.entity_id
_entity_poly.type
_entity_poly.pdbx_seq_one_letter_code
_entity_poly.pdbx_strand_id
1 'polypeptide(L)'
;MEQRKQQIVTDVCALLEDGFSMWERFGLKLPDEKECQEVLRCAVCACKKERFTKEYAAACQCFFLFRKLHTITEISPETATLLGDYFFSRFSSFLIPVDSTRLIDLFSEYLKQDAKESAWGAEEFDTDRYLQFVENAAEEIGL
;
A
#
# COMPACT_ATOMS: atom_id res chain seq x y z
N MET A 1 -24.20 -2.68 0.39
CA MET A 1 -22.95 -1.97 0.75
C MET A 1 -21.78 -2.95 0.78
N GLU A 2 -21.90 -4.08 1.50
CA GLU A 2 -20.84 -5.10 1.61
C GLU A 2 -20.38 -5.71 0.27
N GLN A 3 -21.31 -6.09 -0.61
CA GLN A 3 -20.98 -6.63 -1.93
C GLN A 3 -20.14 -5.67 -2.79
N ARG A 4 -20.36 -4.36 -2.64
CA ARG A 4 -19.61 -3.34 -3.40
C ARG A 4 -18.20 -3.15 -2.86
N LYS A 5 -18.03 -3.18 -1.53
CA LYS A 5 -16.72 -3.15 -0.89
C LYS A 5 -15.89 -4.37 -1.31
N GLN A 6 -16.49 -5.55 -1.31
CA GLN A 6 -15.82 -6.76 -1.79
C GLN A 6 -15.45 -6.67 -3.28
N GLN A 7 -16.31 -6.07 -4.11
CA GLN A 7 -15.97 -5.84 -5.52
C GLN A 7 -14.75 -4.91 -5.68
N ILE A 8 -14.65 -3.84 -4.88
CA ILE A 8 -13.48 -2.94 -4.91
C ILE A 8 -12.20 -3.69 -4.54
N VAL A 9 -12.25 -4.55 -3.52
CA VAL A 9 -11.09 -5.38 -3.14
C VAL A 9 -10.66 -6.26 -4.32
N THR A 10 -11.60 -6.97 -4.96
CA THR A 10 -11.31 -7.80 -6.14
C THR A 10 -10.72 -6.99 -7.29
N ASP A 11 -11.30 -5.83 -7.58
CA ASP A 11 -10.84 -4.93 -8.62
C ASP A 11 -9.41 -4.44 -8.37
N VAL A 12 -9.07 -4.08 -7.14
CA VAL A 12 -7.73 -3.63 -6.78
C VAL A 12 -6.73 -4.78 -6.90
N CYS A 13 -7.08 -5.99 -6.46
CA CYS A 13 -6.23 -7.16 -6.68
C CYS A 13 -5.94 -7.40 -8.17
N ALA A 14 -6.96 -7.32 -9.02
CA ALA A 14 -6.80 -7.45 -10.47
C ALA A 14 -5.89 -6.35 -11.06
N LEU A 15 -5.99 -5.11 -10.57
CA LEU A 15 -5.12 -4.01 -11.01
C LEU A 15 -3.64 -4.23 -10.67
N LEU A 16 -3.36 -5.02 -9.64
CA LEU A 16 -2.01 -5.29 -9.14
C LEU A 16 -1.47 -6.67 -9.54
N GLU A 17 -2.24 -7.45 -10.30
CA GLU A 17 -1.88 -8.81 -10.75
C GLU A 17 -0.53 -8.86 -11.47
N ASP A 18 -0.22 -7.87 -12.30
CA ASP A 18 1.09 -7.75 -12.97
C ASP A 18 2.24 -7.64 -11.97
N GLY A 19 2.04 -6.91 -10.87
CA GLY A 19 3.02 -6.74 -9.80
C GLY A 19 3.23 -8.03 -9.01
N PHE A 20 2.15 -8.74 -8.69
CA PHE A 20 2.21 -10.04 -8.02
C PHE A 20 2.88 -11.10 -8.90
N SER A 21 2.51 -11.15 -10.18
CA SER A 21 3.11 -12.04 -11.17
C SER A 21 4.61 -11.77 -11.34
N MET A 22 5.01 -10.50 -11.31
CA MET A 22 6.42 -10.12 -11.35
C MET A 22 7.16 -10.63 -10.09
N TRP A 23 6.58 -10.44 -8.92
CA TRP A 23 7.12 -10.92 -7.64
C TRP A 23 7.37 -12.43 -7.65
N GLU A 24 6.38 -13.22 -8.09
CA GLU A 24 6.47 -14.68 -8.19
C GLU A 24 7.51 -15.14 -9.21
N ARG A 25 7.60 -14.47 -10.37
CA ARG A 25 8.59 -14.81 -11.42
C ARG A 25 10.02 -14.68 -10.94
N PHE A 26 10.28 -13.83 -9.96
CA PHE A 26 11.59 -13.70 -9.34
C PHE A 26 11.84 -14.69 -8.19
N GLY A 27 10.92 -15.64 -7.96
CA GLY A 27 11.05 -16.67 -6.92
C GLY A 27 10.93 -16.13 -5.49
N LEU A 28 10.39 -14.92 -5.34
CA LEU A 28 10.22 -14.29 -4.04
C LEU A 28 8.92 -14.75 -3.40
N LYS A 29 8.93 -14.92 -2.07
CA LYS A 29 7.71 -15.16 -1.32
C LYS A 29 6.87 -13.89 -1.33
N LEU A 30 5.62 -14.00 -1.77
CA LEU A 30 4.65 -12.91 -1.67
C LEU A 30 4.42 -12.52 -0.21
N PRO A 31 4.08 -11.25 0.08
CA PRO A 31 3.55 -10.85 1.38
C PRO A 31 2.33 -11.71 1.76
N ASP A 32 2.04 -11.85 3.06
CA ASP A 32 0.92 -12.66 3.52
C ASP A 32 -0.39 -12.15 2.90
N GLU A 33 -1.14 -13.06 2.28
CA GLU A 33 -2.42 -12.75 1.65
C GLU A 33 -3.39 -12.14 2.67
N LYS A 34 -3.34 -12.58 3.94
CA LYS A 34 -4.19 -12.04 5.00
C LYS A 34 -3.87 -10.57 5.27
N GLU A 35 -2.60 -10.22 5.41
CA GLU A 35 -2.19 -8.83 5.61
C GLU A 35 -2.61 -7.96 4.42
N CYS A 36 -2.45 -8.46 3.19
CA CYS A 36 -2.88 -7.76 1.99
C CYS A 36 -4.40 -7.52 1.99
N GLN A 37 -5.19 -8.53 2.36
CA GLN A 37 -6.65 -8.38 2.47
C GLN A 37 -7.05 -7.41 3.58
N GLU A 38 -6.33 -7.38 4.71
CA GLU A 38 -6.58 -6.47 5.82
C GLU A 38 -6.34 -5.01 5.42
N VAL A 39 -5.23 -4.72 4.76
CA VAL A 39 -4.93 -3.38 4.23
C VAL A 39 -6.03 -2.91 3.26
N LEU A 40 -6.42 -3.76 2.31
CA LEU A 40 -7.47 -3.43 1.35
C LEU A 40 -8.82 -3.19 2.04
N ARG A 41 -9.22 -4.06 2.98
CA ARG A 41 -10.49 -3.90 3.72
C ARG A 41 -10.48 -2.65 4.57
N CYS A 42 -9.38 -2.36 5.26
CA CYS A 42 -9.20 -1.16 6.06
C CYS A 42 -9.37 0.09 5.20
N ALA A 43 -8.63 0.21 4.09
CA ALA A 43 -8.72 1.38 3.20
C ALA A 43 -10.12 1.56 2.59
N VAL A 44 -10.77 0.46 2.20
CA VAL A 44 -12.14 0.50 1.65
C VAL A 44 -13.18 0.89 2.71
N CYS A 45 -12.98 0.49 3.96
CA CYS A 45 -13.87 0.84 5.06
C CYS A 45 -13.65 2.26 5.59
N ALA A 46 -12.42 2.77 5.51
CA ALA A 46 -12.07 4.11 5.98
C ALA A 46 -12.68 5.23 5.12
N CYS A 47 -12.88 4.99 3.81
CA CYS A 47 -13.51 5.97 2.92
C CYS A 47 -15.03 6.05 3.11
N LYS A 48 -15.55 7.21 3.50
CA LYS A 48 -17.00 7.49 3.59
C LYS A 48 -17.57 7.93 2.24
N LYS A 49 -16.73 8.46 1.34
CA LYS A 49 -17.04 8.89 -0.03
C LYS A 49 -16.60 7.82 -1.02
N GLU A 50 -17.57 7.25 -1.71
CA GLU A 50 -17.34 6.16 -2.67
C GLU A 50 -16.48 6.56 -3.89
N ARG A 51 -16.35 7.86 -4.18
CA ARG A 51 -15.74 8.35 -5.44
C ARG A 51 -14.27 7.97 -5.60
N PHE A 52 -13.52 7.90 -4.49
CA PHE A 52 -12.07 7.70 -4.51
C PHE A 52 -11.64 6.44 -3.75
N THR A 53 -12.60 5.61 -3.32
CA THR A 53 -12.32 4.44 -2.49
C THR A 53 -11.39 3.45 -3.19
N LYS A 54 -11.55 3.27 -4.50
CA LYS A 54 -10.73 2.34 -5.28
C LYS A 54 -9.30 2.84 -5.44
N GLU A 55 -9.14 4.11 -5.78
CA GLU A 55 -7.85 4.79 -5.92
C GLU A 55 -7.10 4.81 -4.59
N TYR A 56 -7.79 5.19 -3.51
CA TYR A 56 -7.21 5.20 -2.17
C TYR A 56 -6.76 3.80 -1.72
N ALA A 57 -7.62 2.79 -1.87
CA ALA A 57 -7.28 1.40 -1.52
C ALA A 57 -6.11 0.87 -2.35
N ALA A 58 -6.08 1.16 -3.66
CA ALA A 58 -4.98 0.77 -4.53
C ALA A 58 -3.66 1.47 -4.16
N ALA A 59 -3.69 2.76 -3.82
CA ALA A 59 -2.53 3.49 -3.33
C ALA A 59 -2.01 2.89 -2.01
N CYS A 60 -2.89 2.65 -1.03
CA CYS A 60 -2.52 2.04 0.25
C CYS A 60 -1.91 0.65 0.05
N GLN A 61 -2.47 -0.17 -0.83
CA GLN A 61 -1.91 -1.49 -1.13
C GLN A 61 -0.54 -1.39 -1.81
N CYS A 62 -0.37 -0.48 -2.78
CA CYS A 62 0.93 -0.28 -3.44
C CYS A 62 2.00 0.17 -2.44
N PHE A 63 1.68 1.10 -1.54
CA PHE A 63 2.61 1.57 -0.52
C PHE A 63 2.99 0.47 0.47
N PHE A 64 2.02 -0.35 0.90
CA PHE A 64 2.27 -1.52 1.73
C PHE A 64 3.24 -2.51 1.07
N LEU A 65 2.96 -2.87 -0.19
CA LEU A 65 3.81 -3.80 -0.96
C LEU A 65 5.21 -3.23 -1.17
N PHE A 66 5.31 -1.94 -1.49
CA PHE A 66 6.58 -1.22 -1.57
C PHE A 66 7.39 -1.34 -0.27
N ARG A 67 6.75 -1.18 0.89
CA ARG A 67 7.45 -1.29 2.18
C ARG A 67 7.87 -2.72 2.49
N LYS A 68 7.04 -3.73 2.19
CA LYS A 68 7.40 -5.15 2.39
C LYS A 68 8.62 -5.59 1.55
N LEU A 69 8.92 -4.92 0.43
CA LEU A 69 10.12 -5.19 -0.38
C LEU A 69 11.44 -4.96 0.39
N HIS A 70 11.45 -4.14 1.43
CA HIS A 70 12.69 -3.91 2.21
C HIS A 70 13.17 -5.17 2.94
N THR A 71 12.30 -6.16 3.17
CA THR A 71 12.69 -7.43 3.78
C THR A 71 13.48 -8.34 2.82
N ILE A 72 13.47 -8.04 1.52
CA ILE A 72 14.11 -8.86 0.48
C ILE A 72 15.28 -8.15 -0.22
N THR A 73 15.56 -6.88 0.11
CA THR A 73 16.66 -6.11 -0.50
C THR A 73 18.02 -6.74 -0.28
N GLU A 74 18.21 -7.47 0.83
CA GLU A 74 19.46 -8.19 1.12
C GLU A 74 19.61 -9.46 0.28
N ILE A 75 18.50 -10.05 -0.17
CA ILE A 75 18.46 -11.31 -0.93
C ILE A 75 18.59 -11.06 -2.43
N SER A 76 17.84 -10.07 -2.95
CA SER A 76 17.83 -9.73 -4.38
C SER A 76 17.62 -8.22 -4.58
N PRO A 77 18.69 -7.41 -4.50
CA PRO A 77 18.60 -5.95 -4.53
C PRO A 77 18.08 -5.41 -5.87
N GLU A 78 18.45 -6.05 -6.98
CA GLU A 78 18.01 -5.65 -8.34
C GLU A 78 16.50 -5.86 -8.50
N THR A 79 15.99 -7.00 -8.05
CA THR A 79 14.57 -7.32 -8.06
C THR A 79 13.78 -6.39 -7.14
N ALA A 80 14.29 -6.15 -5.93
CA ALA A 80 13.66 -5.24 -4.98
C ALA A 80 13.60 -3.81 -5.53
N THR A 81 14.63 -3.37 -6.27
CA THR A 81 14.63 -2.08 -6.96
C THR A 81 13.55 -2.02 -8.04
N LEU A 82 13.48 -3.02 -8.92
CA LEU A 82 12.51 -3.05 -10.02
C LEU A 82 11.06 -3.09 -9.51
N LEU A 83 10.76 -3.95 -8.54
CA LEU A 83 9.45 -4.02 -7.91
C LEU A 83 9.15 -2.73 -7.13
N GLY A 84 10.16 -2.15 -6.50
CA GLY A 84 10.05 -0.88 -5.78
C GLY A 84 9.61 0.25 -6.70
N ASP A 85 10.29 0.42 -7.83
CA ASP A 85 9.94 1.39 -8.87
C ASP A 85 8.53 1.15 -9.42
N TYR A 86 8.17 -0.12 -9.65
CA TYR A 86 6.84 -0.49 -10.11
C TYR A 86 5.74 -0.07 -9.10
N PHE A 87 5.82 -0.53 -7.85
CA PHE A 87 4.78 -0.22 -6.86
C PHE A 87 4.75 1.26 -6.49
N PHE A 88 5.90 1.93 -6.43
CA PHE A 88 5.94 3.37 -6.16
C PHE A 88 5.34 4.19 -7.31
N SER A 89 5.58 3.78 -8.56
CA SER A 89 4.94 4.38 -9.73
C SER A 89 3.42 4.17 -9.72
N ARG A 90 2.95 2.96 -9.41
CA ARG A 90 1.51 2.66 -9.27
C ARG A 90 0.87 3.43 -8.13
N PHE A 91 1.52 3.48 -6.96
CA PHE A 91 1.12 4.30 -5.82
C PHE A 91 0.87 5.75 -6.23
N SER A 92 1.85 6.35 -6.92
CA SER A 92 1.73 7.73 -7.42
C SER A 92 0.58 7.88 -8.41
N SER A 93 0.42 6.93 -9.34
CA SER A 93 -0.67 6.95 -10.33
C SER A 93 -2.07 6.89 -9.70
N PHE A 94 -2.21 6.22 -8.55
CA PHE A 94 -3.48 6.10 -7.83
C PHE A 94 -3.72 7.28 -6.88
N LEU A 95 -2.68 7.98 -6.42
CA LEU A 95 -2.86 9.21 -5.64
C LEU A 95 -3.26 10.42 -6.50
N ILE A 96 -2.80 10.51 -7.75
CA ILE A 96 -3.09 11.65 -8.63
C ILE A 96 -4.60 11.94 -8.75
N PRO A 97 -5.50 10.97 -9.01
CA PRO A 97 -6.93 11.22 -9.11
C PRO A 97 -7.60 11.68 -7.80
N VAL A 98 -6.99 11.38 -6.64
CA VAL A 98 -7.49 11.84 -5.33
C VAL A 98 -7.22 13.34 -5.14
N ASP A 99 -6.18 13.86 -5.80
CA ASP A 99 -5.82 15.29 -5.87
C ASP A 99 -5.78 15.97 -4.48
N SER A 100 -5.17 15.28 -3.51
CA SER A 100 -5.01 15.76 -2.14
C SER A 100 -3.53 15.91 -1.81
N THR A 101 -3.05 17.15 -1.78
CA THR A 101 -1.69 17.46 -1.32
C THR A 101 -1.46 16.99 0.11
N ARG A 102 -2.48 17.14 0.98
CA ARG A 102 -2.38 16.66 2.36
C ARG A 102 -2.18 15.14 2.44
N LEU A 103 -2.80 14.37 1.55
CA LEU A 103 -2.59 12.93 1.53
C LEU A 103 -1.14 12.56 1.17
N ILE A 104 -0.58 13.27 0.19
CA ILE A 104 0.82 13.10 -0.21
C ILE A 104 1.75 13.45 0.96
N ASP A 105 1.45 14.53 1.69
CA ASP A 105 2.20 14.93 2.88
C ASP A 105 2.13 13.85 3.97
N LEU A 106 0.95 13.29 4.23
CA LEU A 106 0.73 12.22 5.22
C LEU A 106 1.54 10.95 4.89
N PHE A 107 1.49 10.47 3.65
CA PHE A 107 2.33 9.33 3.23
C PHE A 107 3.82 9.65 3.33
N SER A 108 4.22 10.88 3.02
CA SER A 108 5.61 11.32 3.14
C SER A 108 6.08 11.41 4.59
N GLU A 109 5.22 11.90 5.50
CA GLU A 109 5.44 11.94 6.94
C GLU A 109 5.58 10.52 7.49
N TYR A 110 4.66 9.62 7.13
CA TYR A 110 4.73 8.20 7.52
C TYR A 110 6.04 7.57 7.06
N LEU A 111 6.41 7.72 5.78
CA LEU A 111 7.63 7.14 5.22
C LEU A 111 8.89 7.67 5.93
N LYS A 112 8.93 8.97 6.26
CA LYS A 112 10.06 9.57 6.99
C LYS A 112 10.17 9.01 8.41
N GLN A 113 9.05 8.80 9.09
CA GLN A 113 9.05 8.22 10.42
C GLN A 113 9.49 6.76 10.38
N ASP A 114 8.89 5.99 9.49
CA ASP A 114 9.17 4.57 9.29
C ASP A 114 10.65 4.32 8.91
N ALA A 115 11.21 5.14 8.00
CA ALA A 115 12.62 5.06 7.65
C ALA A 115 13.57 5.39 8.82
N LYS A 116 13.19 6.34 9.70
CA LYS A 116 13.97 6.64 10.90
C LYS A 116 13.98 5.46 11.87
N GLU A 117 12.84 4.80 12.05
CA GLU A 117 12.73 3.67 12.98
C GLU A 117 13.45 2.43 12.45
N SER A 118 13.37 2.16 11.15
CA SER A 118 14.18 1.10 10.51
C SER A 118 15.68 1.35 10.67
N ALA A 119 16.13 2.60 10.57
CA ALA A 119 17.54 2.95 10.81
C ALA A 119 18.00 2.74 12.27
N TRP A 120 17.06 2.61 13.21
CA TRP A 120 17.30 2.39 14.63
C TRP A 120 17.12 0.91 15.05
N GLY A 121 16.97 0.00 14.08
CA GLY A 121 16.91 -1.45 14.31
C GLY A 121 15.51 -2.04 14.44
N ALA A 122 14.45 -1.30 14.07
CA ALA A 122 13.16 -1.93 13.83
C ALA A 122 13.24 -2.73 12.51
N GLU A 123 13.45 -4.04 12.61
CA GLU A 123 13.66 -4.92 11.44
C GLU A 123 12.38 -5.19 10.65
N GLU A 124 11.20 -5.06 11.26
CA GLU A 124 9.93 -5.48 10.67
C GLU A 124 8.92 -4.34 10.52
N PHE A 125 8.25 -4.30 9.37
CA PHE A 125 7.18 -3.35 9.08
C PHE A 125 5.96 -3.64 9.95
N ASP A 126 5.55 -2.66 10.77
CA ASP A 126 4.39 -2.74 11.66
C ASP A 126 3.08 -2.54 10.88
N THR A 127 2.44 -3.67 10.56
CA THR A 127 1.16 -3.68 9.82
C THR A 127 0.04 -3.03 10.62
N ASP A 128 -0.05 -3.22 11.94
CA ASP A 128 -1.13 -2.64 12.76
C ASP A 128 -1.07 -1.11 12.78
N ARG A 129 0.15 -0.56 12.95
CA ARG A 129 0.36 0.88 12.85
C ARG A 129 0.03 1.41 11.45
N TYR A 130 0.36 0.65 10.42
CA TYR A 130 0.02 1.04 9.05
C TYR A 130 -1.50 1.09 8.83
N LEU A 131 -2.26 0.13 9.37
CA LEU A 131 -3.73 0.14 9.31
C LEU A 131 -4.30 1.39 10.01
N GLN A 132 -3.77 1.74 11.20
CA GLN A 132 -4.17 2.98 11.89
C GLN A 132 -3.88 4.22 11.05
N PHE A 133 -2.72 4.27 10.38
CA PHE A 133 -2.38 5.35 9.46
C PHE A 133 -3.40 5.44 8.30
N VAL A 134 -3.76 4.30 7.68
CA VAL A 134 -4.73 4.26 6.59
C VAL A 134 -6.10 4.79 7.01
N GLU A 135 -6.56 4.49 8.23
CA GLU A 135 -7.83 5.01 8.75
C GLU A 135 -7.76 6.51 9.01
N ASN A 136 -6.73 6.95 9.74
CA ASN A 136 -6.56 8.35 10.12
C ASN A 136 -6.36 9.25 8.90
N ALA A 137 -5.59 8.80 7.91
CA ALA A 137 -5.34 9.58 6.71
C ALA A 137 -6.63 9.81 5.92
N ALA A 138 -7.46 8.78 5.74
CA ALA A 138 -8.76 8.90 5.06
C ALA A 138 -9.69 9.87 5.81
N GLU A 139 -9.75 9.77 7.15
CA GLU A 139 -10.53 10.69 7.97
C GLU A 139 -10.05 12.14 7.83
N GLU A 140 -8.74 12.36 7.91
CA GLU A 140 -8.13 13.69 7.90
C GLU A 140 -8.37 14.45 6.60
N ILE A 141 -8.29 13.75 5.46
CA ILE A 141 -8.58 14.37 4.15
C ILE A 141 -10.06 14.30 3.76
N GLY A 142 -10.91 13.75 4.63
CA GLY A 142 -12.35 13.67 4.46
C GLY A 142 -12.76 12.78 3.28
N LEU A 143 -12.13 11.62 3.12
CA LEU A 143 -12.51 10.59 2.16
C LEU A 143 -13.73 9.78 2.56
#